data_AF-A0A5R9EJ87-F1
#
_entry.id   AF-A0A5R9EJ87-F1
#
_cell.length_a   1.000
_cell.length_b   1.000
_cell.length_c   1.000
_cell.angle_alpha   90.00
_cell.angle_beta   90.00
_cell.angle_gamma   90.00
#
_symmetry.space_group_name_H-M   'P 1'
#
loop_
_entity.id
_entity.type
_entity.pdbx_description
1 polymer ?
#
loop_
_entity_poly.entity_id
_entity_poly.type
_entity_poly.pdbx_seq_one_letter_code
_entity_poly.pdbx_strand_id
1 'polypeptide(L)'
;MAELRSQVKLVEEYMQAHDYTFEIFSEVGGELNYQRKSLLNLLKMINQQEISKIVTLNKSRFMRNGFELFEYQCQLNKIDIELIDDSKETRIYSLLSRNPLNNNSYLEL
;
A
#
# COMPACT_ATOMS: atom_id res chain seq x y z
N MET A 1 8.97 2.71 -16.05
CA MET A 1 9.29 3.84 -15.13
C MET A 1 8.13 4.81 -14.93
N ALA A 2 7.39 5.21 -15.97
CA ALA A 2 6.20 6.06 -15.82
C ALA A 2 5.04 5.37 -15.07
N GLU A 3 4.82 4.08 -15.33
CA GLU A 3 3.77 3.28 -14.68
C GLU A 3 3.99 3.14 -13.16
N LEU A 4 5.18 2.69 -12.72
CA LEU A 4 5.51 2.55 -11.29
C LEU A 4 5.36 3.87 -10.53
N ARG A 5 5.81 4.99 -11.12
CA ARG A 5 5.63 6.32 -10.51
C ARG A 5 4.16 6.68 -10.35
N SER A 6 3.31 6.32 -11.31
CA SER A 6 1.87 6.57 -11.23
C SER A 6 1.21 5.70 -10.16
N GLN A 7 1.65 4.44 -10.02
CA GLN A 7 1.18 3.52 -8.98
C GLN A 7 1.58 4.01 -7.58
N VAL A 8 2.84 4.40 -7.39
CA VAL A 8 3.32 4.98 -6.13
C VAL A 8 2.51 6.21 -5.76
N LYS A 9 2.31 7.12 -6.71
CA LYS A 9 1.53 8.34 -6.50
C LYS A 9 0.08 8.05 -6.10
N LEU A 10 -0.57 7.08 -6.75
CA LEU A 10 -1.95 6.70 -6.41
C LEU A 10 -2.05 6.17 -4.97
N VAL A 11 -1.12 5.29 -4.57
CA VAL A 11 -1.06 4.77 -3.18
C VAL A 11 -0.79 5.91 -2.21
N GLU A 12 0.22 6.75 -2.46
CA GLU A 12 0.57 7.87 -1.59
C GLU A 12 -0.61 8.83 -1.37
N GLU A 13 -1.30 9.20 -2.45
CA GLU A 13 -2.49 10.06 -2.38
C GLU A 13 -3.65 9.41 -1.64
N TYR A 14 -3.83 8.10 -1.77
CA TYR A 14 -4.82 7.33 -1.02
C TYR A 14 -4.48 7.31 0.48
N MET A 15 -3.21 7.05 0.83
CA MET A 15 -2.76 7.04 2.23
C MET A 15 -2.92 8.41 2.88
N GLN A 16 -2.64 9.49 2.14
CA GLN A 16 -2.85 10.87 2.61
C GLN A 16 -4.34 11.18 2.82
N ALA A 17 -5.23 10.75 1.92
CA ALA A 17 -6.66 10.97 2.05
C ALA A 17 -7.29 10.29 3.27
N HIS A 18 -6.63 9.24 3.80
CA HIS A 18 -7.06 8.49 4.99
C HIS A 18 -6.30 8.89 6.26
N ASP A 19 -5.50 9.96 6.22
CA ASP A 19 -4.68 10.45 7.34
C ASP A 19 -3.76 9.39 7.96
N TYR A 20 -3.27 8.46 7.14
CA TYR A 20 -2.32 7.46 7.61
C TYR A 20 -0.93 8.07 7.79
N THR A 21 -0.19 7.58 8.80
CA THR A 21 1.27 7.75 8.86
C THR A 21 1.91 6.55 8.17
N PHE A 22 2.71 6.79 7.13
CA PHE A 22 3.19 5.71 6.27
C PHE A 22 4.61 5.95 5.74
N GLU A 23 5.21 4.84 5.31
CA GLU A 23 6.42 4.81 4.49
C GLU A 23 6.09 4.08 3.18
N ILE A 24 6.56 4.60 2.04
CA ILE A 24 6.36 3.97 0.74
C ILE A 24 7.55 3.07 0.40
N PHE A 25 7.27 1.78 0.23
CA PHE A 25 8.22 0.83 -0.36
C PHE A 25 7.92 0.66 -1.85
N SER A 26 8.87 1.05 -2.70
CA SER A 26 8.77 0.81 -4.15
C SER A 26 10.10 0.26 -4.69
N GLU A 27 10.02 -0.80 -5.49
CA GLU A 27 11.20 -1.44 -6.05
C GLU A 27 10.87 -2.05 -7.41
N VAL A 28 11.81 -1.93 -8.36
CA VAL A 28 11.76 -2.67 -9.62
C VAL A 28 12.54 -3.97 -9.38
N GLY A 29 11.83 -5.08 -9.21
CA GLY A 29 12.43 -6.37 -8.91
C GLY A 29 11.73 -7.51 -9.64
N GLY A 30 12.47 -8.61 -9.88
CA GLY A 30 11.91 -9.84 -10.42
C GLY A 30 11.05 -10.56 -9.38
N GLU A 31 9.96 -11.19 -9.82
CA GLU A 31 8.90 -11.76 -8.98
C GLU A 31 9.34 -12.90 -8.04
N LEU A 32 10.56 -13.41 -8.19
CA LEU A 32 11.12 -14.54 -7.44
C LEU A 32 12.32 -14.15 -6.56
N ASN A 33 12.64 -12.86 -6.44
CA ASN A 33 13.74 -12.41 -5.59
C ASN A 33 13.27 -12.08 -4.16
N TYR A 34 13.30 -13.09 -3.28
CA TYR A 34 12.97 -12.93 -1.87
C TYR A 34 14.06 -12.23 -1.03
N GLN A 35 15.23 -11.96 -1.61
CA GLN A 35 16.32 -11.24 -0.93
C GLN A 35 16.29 -9.74 -1.21
N ARG A 36 15.24 -9.23 -1.88
CA ARG A 36 15.06 -7.81 -2.13
C ARG A 36 14.98 -7.03 -0.82
N LYS A 37 15.73 -5.92 -0.73
CA LYS A 37 15.89 -5.16 0.52
C LYS A 37 14.56 -4.65 1.07
N SER A 38 13.65 -4.24 0.19
CA SER A 38 12.31 -3.76 0.58
C SER A 38 11.51 -4.84 1.30
N LEU A 39 11.50 -6.08 0.79
CA LEU A 39 10.78 -7.19 1.41
C LEU A 39 11.38 -7.62 2.73
N LEU A 40 12.71 -7.70 2.81
CA LEU A 40 13.39 -8.05 4.07
C LEU A 40 13.13 -6.99 5.15
N ASN A 41 13.14 -5.71 4.78
CA ASN A 41 12.80 -4.62 5.70
C ASN A 41 11.33 -4.71 6.14
N LEU A 42 10.41 -4.92 5.20
CA LEU A 42 8.99 -5.08 5.53
C LEU A 42 8.75 -6.25 6.49
N LEU A 43 9.35 -7.42 6.23
CA LEU A 43 9.27 -8.58 7.12
C LEU A 43 9.86 -8.29 8.50
N LYS A 44 10.96 -7.51 8.56
CA LYS A 44 11.55 -7.07 9.83
C LYS A 44 10.58 -6.18 10.60
N MET A 45 9.99 -5.18 9.97
CA MET A 45 9.01 -4.27 10.60
C MET A 45 7.77 -5.02 11.11
N ILE A 46 7.27 -5.99 10.33
CA ILE A 46 6.17 -6.89 10.75
C ILE A 46 6.53 -7.62 12.05
N ASN A 47 7.70 -8.26 12.09
CA ASN A 47 8.13 -9.05 13.25
C ASN A 47 8.49 -8.17 14.46
N GLN A 48 8.83 -6.91 14.24
CA GLN A 48 9.11 -5.93 15.30
C GLN A 48 7.86 -5.16 15.74
N GLN A 49 6.70 -5.42 15.13
CA GLN A 49 5.43 -4.74 15.42
C GLN A 49 5.51 -3.21 15.21
N GLU A 50 6.33 -2.78 14.24
CA GLU A 50 6.52 -1.36 13.90
C GLU A 50 5.43 -0.82 12.96
N ILE A 51 4.68 -1.74 12.33
CA ILE A 51 3.56 -1.42 11.45
C ILE A 51 2.32 -2.19 11.89
N SER A 52 1.15 -1.71 11.50
CA SER A 52 -0.14 -2.36 11.76
C SER A 52 -0.92 -2.68 10.48
N LYS A 53 -0.58 -2.05 9.35
CA LYS A 53 -1.29 -2.17 8.08
C LYS A 53 -0.34 -2.11 6.90
N ILE A 54 -0.66 -2.85 5.84
CA ILE A 54 -0.01 -2.81 4.53
C ILE A 54 -1.07 -2.47 3.49
N VAL A 55 -0.83 -1.44 2.69
CA VAL A 55 -1.72 -1.03 1.59
C VAL A 55 -1.04 -1.29 0.25
N THR A 56 -1.73 -1.96 -0.69
CA THR A 56 -1.17 -2.27 -2.01
C THR A 56 -2.23 -2.33 -3.11
N LEU A 57 -1.84 -2.04 -4.37
CA LEU A 57 -2.75 -1.93 -5.52
C LEU A 57 -3.25 -3.26 -6.09
N ASN A 58 -2.56 -4.36 -5.82
CA ASN A 58 -3.07 -5.73 -6.03
C ASN A 58 -2.05 -6.76 -5.52
N LYS A 59 -2.51 -8.00 -5.34
CA LYS A 59 -1.68 -9.13 -4.89
C LYS A 59 -0.51 -9.41 -5.84
N SER A 60 -0.73 -9.38 -7.15
CA SER A 60 0.26 -9.78 -8.16
C SER A 60 1.42 -8.80 -8.32
N ARG A 61 1.20 -7.51 -8.06
CA ARG A 61 2.23 -6.46 -8.03
C ARG A 61 3.08 -6.54 -6.77
N PHE A 62 2.51 -7.05 -5.68
CA PHE A 62 3.23 -7.24 -4.44
C PHE A 62 4.09 -8.51 -4.48
N MET A 63 3.47 -9.66 -4.78
CA MET A 63 4.12 -10.96 -4.82
C MET A 63 3.25 -11.96 -5.61
N ARG A 64 3.71 -12.44 -6.77
CA ARG A 64 2.93 -13.40 -7.60
C ARG A 64 2.90 -14.82 -7.01
N ASN A 65 3.99 -15.24 -6.38
CA ASN A 65 4.14 -16.56 -5.77
C ASN A 65 4.47 -16.42 -4.29
N GLY A 66 3.90 -17.24 -3.42
CA GLY A 66 4.20 -17.21 -1.98
C GLY A 66 3.50 -16.09 -1.21
N PHE A 67 2.49 -15.44 -1.83
CA PHE A 67 1.68 -14.43 -1.15
C PHE A 67 0.89 -15.02 0.00
N GLU A 68 0.47 -16.29 -0.10
CA GLU A 68 -0.24 -17.01 0.97
C GLU A 68 0.62 -17.14 2.23
N LEU A 69 1.92 -17.39 2.06
CA LEU A 69 2.87 -17.44 3.18
C LEU A 69 3.08 -16.05 3.79
N PHE A 70 3.13 -15.02 2.95
CA PHE A 70 3.21 -13.63 3.42
C PHE A 70 1.95 -13.20 4.18
N GLU A 71 0.75 -13.51 3.65
CA GLU A 71 -0.54 -13.30 4.33
C GLU A 71 -0.56 -14.02 5.68
N TYR A 72 -0.12 -15.28 5.74
CA TYR A 72 -0.04 -16.03 7.00
C TYR A 72 0.89 -15.34 8.02
N GLN A 73 2.06 -14.84 7.58
CA GLN A 73 2.95 -14.09 8.46
C GLN A 73 2.29 -12.80 8.97
N CYS A 74 1.55 -12.08 8.12
CA CYS A 74 0.80 -10.89 8.51
C CYS A 74 -0.29 -11.24 9.53
N GLN A 75 -1.04 -12.32 9.31
CA GLN A 75 -2.07 -12.82 10.24
C GLN A 75 -1.50 -13.14 11.62
N LEU A 76 -0.38 -13.86 11.69
CA LEU A 76 0.30 -14.18 12.95
C LEU A 76 0.72 -12.92 13.72
N ASN A 77 1.07 -11.86 12.99
CA ASN A 77 1.52 -10.59 13.55
C ASN A 77 0.41 -9.54 13.66
N LYS A 78 -0.86 -9.91 13.39
CA LYS A 78 -2.02 -9.02 13.41
C LYS A 78 -1.88 -7.79 12.50
N ILE A 79 -1.23 -7.98 11.36
CA ILE A 79 -1.07 -6.95 10.33
C ILE A 79 -2.27 -7.02 9.38
N ASP A 80 -2.94 -5.89 9.19
CA ASP A 80 -4.01 -5.75 8.21
C ASP A 80 -3.43 -5.58 6.80
N ILE A 81 -4.01 -6.25 5.81
CA ILE A 81 -3.62 -6.08 4.40
C ILE A 81 -4.80 -5.53 3.64
N GLU A 82 -4.66 -4.29 3.18
CA GLU A 82 -5.67 -3.57 2.44
C GLU A 82 -5.30 -3.53 0.95
N LEU A 83 -6.16 -4.12 0.13
CA LEU A 83 -6.03 -4.11 -1.32
C LEU A 83 -6.85 -2.95 -1.87
N ILE A 84 -6.17 -1.95 -2.40
CA ILE A 84 -6.79 -0.88 -3.18
C ILE A 84 -6.69 -1.22 -4.67
N ASP A 85 -7.54 -0.66 -5.51
CA ASP A 85 -7.47 -0.83 -6.96
C ASP A 85 -7.40 0.53 -7.67
N ASP A 86 -7.37 0.52 -9.00
CA ASP A 86 -7.42 1.75 -9.81
C ASP A 86 -8.87 2.16 -10.15
N SER A 87 -9.83 1.84 -9.28
CA SER A 87 -11.23 2.21 -9.46
C SER A 87 -11.42 3.73 -9.39
N LYS A 88 -12.61 4.16 -9.83
CA LYS A 88 -13.03 5.56 -9.69
C LYS A 88 -13.00 6.03 -8.24
N GLU A 89 -13.31 5.17 -7.29
CA GLU A 89 -13.35 5.51 -5.87
C GLU A 89 -11.96 5.82 -5.33
N THR A 90 -10.98 4.93 -5.55
CA THR A 90 -9.57 5.18 -5.19
C THR A 90 -9.06 6.48 -5.81
N ARG A 91 -9.39 6.73 -7.09
CA ARG A 91 -9.03 7.98 -7.77
C ARG A 91 -9.75 9.19 -7.21
N ILE A 92 -10.97 9.07 -6.70
CA ILE A 92 -11.68 10.18 -6.03
C ILE A 92 -10.95 10.52 -4.74
N TYR A 93 -10.65 9.55 -3.88
CA TYR A 93 -9.83 9.78 -2.68
C TYR A 93 -8.49 10.45 -3.04
N SER A 94 -7.88 10.00 -4.14
CA SER A 94 -6.62 10.57 -4.62
C SER A 94 -6.74 12.00 -5.17
N LEU A 95 -7.92 12.39 -5.67
CA LEU A 95 -8.21 13.77 -6.09
C LEU A 95 -8.53 14.67 -4.88
N LEU A 96 -9.13 14.12 -3.83
CA LEU A 96 -9.42 14.84 -2.59
C LEU A 96 -8.14 15.26 -1.86
N SER A 97 -7.14 14.37 -1.78
CA SER A 97 -5.85 14.69 -1.16
C SER A 97 -5.05 15.79 -1.89
N ARG A 98 -5.36 16.09 -3.15
CA ARG A 98 -4.72 17.18 -3.92
C ARG A 98 -5.27 18.58 -3.61
N ASN A 99 -6.39 18.70 -2.92
CA ASN A 99 -7.02 19.98 -2.60
C ASN A 99 -6.95 20.28 -1.11
N PRO A 100 -5.91 20.99 -0.62
CA PRO A 100 -5.75 21.31 0.80
C PRO A 100 -6.77 22.33 1.37
N LEU A 101 -7.83 22.68 0.62
CA LEU A 101 -8.81 23.71 0.99
C LEU A 101 -10.24 23.21 1.18
N ASN A 102 -10.54 21.91 1.11
CA ASN A 102 -11.93 21.47 1.27
C ASN A 102 -12.30 21.14 2.72
N ASN A 103 -12.46 22.20 3.53
CA ASN A 103 -13.24 22.18 4.78
C ASN A 103 -14.76 22.24 4.49
N ASN A 104 -15.28 21.42 3.59
CA ASN A 104 -16.73 21.26 3.46
C ASN A 104 -17.08 19.82 3.09
N SER A 105 -17.60 19.12 4.10
CA SER A 105 -18.68 18.14 4.05
C SER A 105 -19.09 17.65 2.67
N TYR A 106 -18.57 16.49 2.27
CA TYR A 106 -19.31 15.54 1.47
C TYR A 106 -19.20 14.17 2.13
N LEU A 107 -20.20 13.87 2.96
CA LEU A 107 -20.70 12.50 3.07
C LEU A 107 -21.64 12.35 1.88
N GLU A 108 -21.29 11.53 0.90
CA GLU A 108 -22.29 10.87 0.07
C GLU A 108 -22.05 9.36 0.15
N LEU A 109 -23.18 8.67 0.28
CA LEU A 109 -23.41 7.30 0.73
C LEU A 109 -22.62 6.21 0.00
#